data_AF-A0AA42X4R6-F1
#
_entry.id   AF-A0AA42X4R6-F1
#
_cell.length_a   1.000
_cell.length_b   1.000
_cell.length_c   1.000
_cell.angle_alpha   90.00
_cell.angle_beta   90.00
_cell.angle_gamma   90.00
#
_symmetry.space_group_name_H-M   'P 1'
#
loop_
_entity.id
_entity.type
_entity.pdbx_description
1 polymer ?
#
loop_
_entity_poly.entity_id
_entity_poly.type
_entity_poly.pdbx_seq_one_letter_code
_entity_poly.pdbx_strand_id
1 'polypeptide(L)'
;MQQIPNVVPGALDIPTATKLNDPAARPHRPRILILYGSLRPQSFSRKLALEAQRLLEKLGAETRLFDPHELPMLDSVPATHPKVQELRQASLWSEGHVWVSPERHGTLTAVFKNQIDWLPLEEGSVRPTQGRTLAVMQVCGGSQSFNVVNALRVLGRWMRMVTIPNQSSVAKAWQEFDDEGRMKPSAYYDRVVDVMEELVKFTLLVRGRSDYLVDRYSERKGAIEAAALAAAAGVVETVFNEEESA
;
A
#
# COMPACT_ATOMS: atom_id res chain seq x y z
N MET A 1 36.93 -14.02 9.67
CA MET A 1 35.77 -13.46 8.95
C MET A 1 35.23 -14.57 8.05
N GLN A 2 34.02 -15.07 8.28
CA GLN A 2 33.50 -16.22 7.51
C GLN A 2 33.34 -15.82 6.03
N GLN A 3 33.92 -16.60 5.12
CA GLN A 3 33.76 -16.37 3.69
C GLN A 3 32.32 -16.66 3.27
N ILE A 4 31.70 -15.72 2.57
CA ILE A 4 30.36 -15.81 1.97
C ILE A 4 30.50 -15.81 0.44
N PRO A 5 30.93 -16.94 -0.16
CA PRO A 5 31.40 -16.97 -1.55
C PRO A 5 30.31 -16.70 -2.60
N ASN A 6 29.04 -16.85 -2.25
CA ASN A 6 27.90 -16.63 -3.16
C ASN A 6 27.43 -15.17 -3.20
N VAL A 7 28.09 -14.28 -2.44
CA VAL A 7 27.78 -12.85 -2.43
C VAL A 7 28.67 -12.14 -3.43
N VAL A 8 28.04 -11.43 -4.37
CA VAL A 8 28.74 -10.61 -5.38
C VAL A 8 29.37 -9.40 -4.68
N PRO A 9 30.70 -9.21 -4.78
CA PRO A 9 31.36 -8.03 -4.25
C PRO A 9 30.76 -6.75 -4.82
N GLY A 10 30.56 -5.73 -3.97
CA GLY A 10 29.95 -4.45 -4.36
C GLY A 10 28.41 -4.46 -4.45
N ALA A 11 27.75 -5.62 -4.53
CA ALA A 11 26.28 -5.70 -4.52
C ALA A 11 25.70 -5.78 -3.09
N LEU A 12 26.46 -6.30 -2.13
CA LEU A 12 26.03 -6.39 -0.73
C LEU A 12 26.15 -5.03 -0.04
N ASP A 13 25.00 -4.45 0.29
CA ASP A 13 24.91 -3.28 1.15
C ASP A 13 24.75 -3.72 2.61
N ILE A 14 25.49 -3.10 3.54
CA ILE A 14 25.37 -3.35 4.97
C ILE A 14 24.41 -2.30 5.58
N PRO A 15 23.24 -2.71 6.11
CA PRO A 15 22.33 -1.79 6.76
C PRO A 15 22.91 -1.18 8.03
N THR A 16 22.71 0.13 8.20
CA THR A 16 23.09 0.87 9.40
C THR A 16 21.97 1.80 9.83
N ALA A 17 21.95 2.18 11.11
CA ALA A 17 21.01 3.18 11.60
C ALA A 17 21.13 4.50 10.82
N THR A 18 22.34 4.90 10.43
CA THR A 18 22.58 6.11 9.64
C THR A 18 21.95 6.05 8.25
N LYS A 19 22.02 4.91 7.55
CA LYS A 19 21.36 4.72 6.25
C LYS A 19 19.84 4.71 6.36
N LEU A 20 19.34 4.30 7.53
CA LEU A 20 17.93 4.38 7.89
C LEU A 20 17.55 5.74 8.48
N ASN A 21 18.47 6.67 8.74
CA ASN A 21 18.06 7.98 9.24
C ASN A 21 17.40 8.76 8.11
N ASP A 22 16.29 9.42 8.43
CA ASP A 22 15.61 10.31 7.49
C ASP A 22 16.31 11.67 7.54
N PRO A 23 17.01 12.10 6.49
CA PRO A 23 17.71 13.38 6.50
C PRO A 23 16.75 14.58 6.40
N ALA A 24 15.45 14.39 6.12
CA ALA A 24 14.48 15.46 6.04
C ALA A 24 13.07 14.99 6.41
N ALA A 25 12.58 15.41 7.59
CA ALA A 25 11.17 15.26 7.94
C ALA A 25 10.30 15.81 6.80
N ARG A 26 9.55 14.93 6.11
CA ARG A 26 8.61 15.37 5.07
C ARG A 26 7.62 16.37 5.71
N PRO A 27 7.57 17.62 5.24
CA PRO A 27 6.81 18.69 5.92
C PRO A 27 5.29 18.55 5.76
N HIS A 28 4.82 17.54 5.02
CA HIS A 28 3.40 17.30 4.78
C HIS A 28 2.83 16.17 5.65
N ARG A 29 1.50 16.20 5.77
CA ARG A 29 0.71 15.17 6.47
C ARG A 29 0.92 13.78 5.85
N PRO A 30 0.91 12.69 6.62
CA PRO A 30 0.88 11.33 6.09
C PRO A 30 -0.28 11.14 5.12
N ARG A 31 -0.02 10.63 3.92
CA ARG A 31 -1.06 10.46 2.89
C ARG A 31 -1.62 9.04 2.91
N ILE A 32 -2.89 8.88 3.24
CA ILE A 32 -3.52 7.57 3.39
C ILE A 32 -4.65 7.37 2.38
N LEU A 33 -4.52 6.36 1.52
CA LEU A 33 -5.60 5.92 0.63
C LEU A 33 -6.47 4.88 1.32
N ILE A 34 -7.78 5.05 1.28
CA ILE A 34 -8.75 4.15 1.88
C ILE A 34 -9.57 3.50 0.77
N LEU A 35 -9.56 2.16 0.72
CA LEU A 35 -10.31 1.34 -0.23
C LEU A 35 -11.37 0.52 0.52
N TYR A 36 -12.56 0.38 -0.05
CA TYR A 36 -13.65 -0.39 0.55
C TYR A 36 -14.33 -1.36 -0.43
N GLY A 37 -14.86 -2.47 0.10
CA GLY A 37 -15.27 -3.64 -0.70
C GLY A 37 -16.77 -3.82 -0.96
N SER A 38 -17.60 -2.77 -0.91
CA SER A 38 -19.05 -2.96 -1.16
C SER A 38 -19.73 -1.71 -1.68
N LEU A 39 -20.42 -1.89 -2.81
CA LEU A 39 -21.25 -0.88 -3.50
C LEU A 39 -22.69 -0.81 -2.97
N ARG A 40 -23.03 -1.54 -1.90
CA ARG A 40 -24.38 -1.48 -1.34
C ARG A 40 -24.66 -0.07 -0.81
N PRO A 41 -25.91 0.44 -0.94
CA PRO A 41 -26.30 1.70 -0.29
C PRO A 41 -26.02 1.68 1.22
N GLN A 42 -26.36 0.57 1.90
CA GLN A 42 -26.04 0.32 3.30
C GLN A 42 -24.81 -0.59 3.43
N SER A 43 -23.63 -0.02 3.17
CA SER A 43 -22.36 -0.74 3.18
C SER A 43 -21.60 -0.54 4.50
N PHE A 44 -21.55 -1.55 5.36
CA PHE A 44 -20.80 -1.48 6.63
C PHE A 44 -19.29 -1.35 6.42
N SER A 45 -18.72 -1.89 5.33
CA SER A 45 -17.30 -1.66 5.02
C SER A 45 -17.04 -0.21 4.64
N ARG A 46 -17.98 0.46 3.95
CA ARG A 46 -17.90 1.90 3.67
C ARG A 46 -18.06 2.72 4.96
N LYS A 47 -19.02 2.37 5.83
CA LYS A 47 -19.18 3.04 7.14
C LYS A 47 -17.92 2.92 8.00
N LEU A 48 -17.33 1.71 8.07
CA LEU A 48 -16.06 1.48 8.78
C LEU A 48 -14.89 2.25 8.14
N ALA A 49 -14.81 2.31 6.81
CA ALA A 49 -13.82 3.11 6.10
C ALA A 49 -13.96 4.61 6.42
N LEU A 50 -15.18 5.13 6.58
CA LEU A 50 -15.43 6.52 6.98
C LEU A 50 -15.03 6.78 8.44
N GLU A 51 -15.21 5.83 9.37
CA GLU A 51 -14.69 5.99 10.74
C GLU A 51 -13.15 5.97 10.77
N ALA A 52 -12.53 5.06 10.02
CA ALA A 52 -11.09 5.02 9.83
C ALA A 52 -10.58 6.37 9.27
N GLN A 53 -11.27 6.94 8.27
CA GLN A 53 -10.94 8.25 7.71
C GLN A 53 -10.94 9.34 8.78
N ARG A 54 -12.01 9.46 9.58
CA ARG A 54 -12.12 10.47 10.64
C ARG A 54 -11.00 10.35 11.67
N LEU A 55 -10.67 9.12 12.08
CA LEU A 55 -9.59 8.85 13.03
C LEU A 55 -8.23 9.25 12.45
N LEU A 56 -7.95 8.88 11.20
CA LEU A 56 -6.71 9.25 10.51
C LEU A 56 -6.56 10.76 10.36
N GLU A 57 -7.61 11.47 9.94
CA GLU A 57 -7.62 12.93 9.84
C GLU A 57 -7.37 13.58 11.21
N LYS A 58 -7.98 13.04 12.28
CA LYS A 58 -7.74 13.48 13.66
C LYS A 58 -6.31 13.24 14.13
N LEU A 59 -5.69 12.15 13.68
CA LEU A 59 -4.28 11.80 13.92
C LEU A 59 -3.30 12.58 13.02
N GLY A 60 -3.80 13.49 12.17
CA GLY A 60 -2.98 14.39 11.35
C GLY A 60 -2.64 13.87 9.96
N ALA A 61 -3.28 12.81 9.49
CA ALA A 61 -3.16 12.33 8.12
C ALA A 61 -4.00 13.16 7.12
N GLU A 62 -3.58 13.17 5.86
CA GLU A 62 -4.39 13.56 4.71
C GLU A 62 -4.94 12.26 4.10
N THR A 63 -6.25 12.16 3.90
CA THR A 63 -6.89 10.92 3.44
C THR A 63 -7.59 11.08 2.09
N ARG A 64 -7.58 10.02 1.28
CA ARG A 64 -8.44 9.90 0.10
C ARG A 64 -9.23 8.59 0.21
N LEU A 65 -10.56 8.69 0.22
CA LEU A 65 -11.44 7.54 0.11
C LEU A 65 -11.78 7.33 -1.36
N PHE A 66 -11.37 6.21 -1.95
CA PHE A 66 -11.70 5.89 -3.33
C PHE A 66 -13.11 5.31 -3.44
N ASP A 67 -13.89 5.82 -4.38
CA ASP A 67 -15.25 5.32 -4.64
C ASP A 67 -15.28 4.32 -5.81
N PRO A 68 -15.49 3.01 -5.62
CA PRO A 68 -15.34 2.02 -6.70
C PRO A 68 -16.60 1.79 -7.54
N HIS A 69 -17.68 2.58 -7.42
CA HIS A 69 -18.94 2.33 -8.15
C HIS A 69 -18.78 2.24 -9.67
N GLU A 70 -17.97 3.11 -10.25
CA GLU A 70 -17.73 3.19 -11.70
C GLU A 70 -16.42 2.51 -12.12
N LEU A 71 -15.79 1.73 -11.23
CA LEU A 71 -14.56 1.03 -11.56
C LEU A 71 -14.89 -0.19 -12.44
N PRO A 72 -14.45 -0.22 -13.70
CA PRO A 72 -14.70 -1.35 -14.60
C PRO A 72 -13.99 -2.62 -14.11
N MET A 73 -14.42 -3.79 -14.57
CA MET A 73 -13.68 -5.01 -14.30
C MET A 73 -12.30 -4.96 -14.97
N LEU A 74 -11.26 -5.47 -14.30
CA LEU A 74 -9.94 -5.62 -14.93
C LEU A 74 -10.09 -6.30 -16.31
N ASP A 75 -9.34 -5.80 -17.29
CA ASP A 75 -9.32 -6.25 -18.69
C ASP A 75 -10.60 -6.01 -19.51
N SER A 76 -11.65 -5.42 -18.93
CA SER A 76 -12.86 -5.06 -19.69
C SER A 76 -12.73 -3.77 -20.50
N VAL A 77 -11.79 -2.90 -20.12
CA VAL A 77 -11.50 -1.62 -20.79
C VAL A 77 -9.99 -1.31 -20.69
N PRO A 78 -9.46 -0.37 -21.51
CA PRO A 78 -8.07 0.06 -21.37
C PRO A 78 -7.77 0.72 -20.01
N ALA A 79 -6.52 0.66 -19.57
CA ALA A 79 -6.07 1.30 -18.34
C ALA A 79 -6.21 2.84 -18.35
N THR A 80 -6.46 3.45 -19.52
CA THR A 80 -6.74 4.88 -19.67
C THR A 80 -8.14 5.29 -19.19
N HIS A 81 -9.01 4.33 -18.82
CA HIS A 81 -10.33 4.61 -18.27
C HIS A 81 -10.22 5.59 -17.07
N PRO A 82 -11.04 6.67 -17.02
CA PRO A 82 -10.89 7.72 -16.00
C PRO A 82 -10.85 7.18 -14.56
N LYS A 83 -11.71 6.20 -14.26
CA LYS A 83 -11.78 5.62 -12.92
C LYS A 83 -10.59 4.73 -12.55
N VAL A 84 -9.96 4.10 -13.55
CA VAL A 84 -8.72 3.33 -13.35
C VAL A 84 -7.56 4.28 -13.10
N GLN A 85 -7.49 5.37 -13.87
CA GLN A 85 -6.50 6.42 -13.67
C GLN A 85 -6.65 7.09 -12.30
N GLU A 86 -7.86 7.42 -11.87
CA GLU A 86 -8.12 7.96 -10.52
C GLU A 86 -7.59 7.05 -9.41
N LEU A 87 -7.88 5.73 -9.50
CA LEU A 87 -7.38 4.74 -8.54
C LEU A 87 -5.85 4.68 -8.52
N ARG A 88 -5.23 4.60 -9.70
CA ARG A 88 -3.77 4.54 -9.82
C ARG A 88 -3.12 5.80 -9.28
N GLN A 89 -3.62 6.98 -9.64
CA GLN A 89 -3.12 8.27 -9.12
C GLN A 89 -3.31 8.39 -7.60
N ALA A 90 -4.41 7.86 -7.06
CA ALA A 90 -4.61 7.82 -5.61
C ALA A 90 -3.59 6.89 -4.92
N SER A 91 -3.28 5.73 -5.51
CA SER A 91 -2.25 4.82 -4.99
C SER A 91 -0.85 5.42 -5.12
N LEU A 92 -0.57 6.13 -6.21
CA LEU A 92 0.70 6.82 -6.40
C LEU A 92 0.92 7.92 -5.36
N TRP A 93 -0.12 8.71 -5.09
CA TRP A 93 -0.11 9.78 -4.08
C TRP A 93 0.10 9.28 -2.64
N SER A 94 -0.33 8.06 -2.33
CA SER A 94 -0.36 7.55 -0.96
C SER A 94 1.02 7.18 -0.42
N GLU A 95 1.14 7.22 0.91
CA GLU A 95 2.27 6.69 1.69
C GLU A 95 1.85 5.46 2.53
N GLY A 96 0.54 5.30 2.74
CA GLY A 96 -0.05 4.12 3.35
C GLY A 96 -1.49 3.89 2.88
N HIS A 97 -1.99 2.66 3.01
CA HIS A 97 -3.36 2.30 2.67
C HIS A 97 -4.14 1.76 3.88
N VAL A 98 -5.46 1.93 3.83
CA VAL A 98 -6.43 1.15 4.63
C VAL A 98 -7.32 0.36 3.68
N TRP A 99 -7.39 -0.95 3.88
CA TRP A 99 -8.18 -1.87 3.06
C TRP A 99 -9.32 -2.47 3.87
N VAL A 100 -10.56 -2.15 3.50
CA VAL A 100 -11.77 -2.57 4.23
C VAL A 100 -12.68 -3.41 3.34
N SER A 101 -12.63 -4.75 3.45
CA SER A 101 -13.53 -5.62 2.70
C SER A 101 -14.58 -6.26 3.61
N PRO A 102 -15.85 -6.35 3.18
CA PRO A 102 -16.78 -7.29 3.81
C PRO A 102 -16.32 -8.73 3.60
N GLU A 103 -16.83 -9.62 4.44
CA GLU A 103 -16.82 -11.05 4.17
C GLU A 103 -18.08 -11.46 3.42
N ARG A 104 -17.90 -11.98 2.21
CA ARG A 104 -18.98 -12.47 1.34
C ARG A 104 -18.66 -13.90 0.95
N HIS A 105 -19.56 -14.84 1.26
CA HIS A 105 -19.33 -16.27 1.04
C HIS A 105 -17.99 -16.77 1.64
N GLY A 106 -17.63 -16.26 2.82
CA GLY A 106 -16.42 -16.65 3.54
C GLY A 106 -15.11 -16.07 2.99
N THR A 107 -15.15 -15.16 2.01
CA THR A 107 -13.95 -14.58 1.38
C THR A 107 -14.08 -13.08 1.13
N LEU A 108 -12.99 -12.45 0.67
CA LEU A 108 -12.95 -11.05 0.27
C LEU A 108 -13.83 -10.82 -0.97
N THR A 109 -14.35 -9.60 -1.13
CA THR A 109 -15.31 -9.31 -2.19
C THR A 109 -14.65 -9.11 -3.54
N ALA A 110 -15.38 -9.44 -4.62
CA ALA A 110 -14.96 -9.12 -5.98
C ALA A 110 -14.75 -7.60 -6.19
N VAL A 111 -15.61 -6.77 -5.60
CA VAL A 111 -15.48 -5.30 -5.60
C VAL A 111 -14.13 -4.87 -5.02
N PHE A 112 -13.73 -5.47 -3.90
CA PHE A 112 -12.43 -5.16 -3.30
C PHE A 112 -11.28 -5.69 -4.16
N LYS A 113 -11.35 -6.95 -4.58
CA LYS A 113 -10.29 -7.59 -5.36
C LYS A 113 -10.02 -6.87 -6.67
N ASN A 114 -11.07 -6.44 -7.37
CA ASN A 114 -10.98 -5.69 -8.62
C ASN A 114 -10.18 -4.38 -8.47
N GLN A 115 -10.33 -3.67 -7.34
CA GLN A 115 -9.51 -2.49 -7.05
C GLN A 115 -8.01 -2.84 -6.97
N ILE A 116 -7.65 -3.91 -6.26
CA ILE A 116 -6.25 -4.33 -6.15
C ILE A 116 -5.71 -4.81 -7.49
N ASP A 117 -6.52 -5.49 -8.28
CA ASP A 117 -6.15 -6.01 -9.61
C ASP A 117 -5.83 -4.90 -10.62
N TRP A 118 -6.40 -3.72 -10.46
CA TRP A 118 -6.05 -2.54 -11.26
C TRP A 118 -4.75 -1.84 -10.86
N LEU A 119 -4.15 -2.19 -9.72
CA LEU A 119 -2.88 -1.65 -9.24
C LEU A 119 -1.72 -2.55 -9.70
N PRO A 120 -0.92 -2.13 -10.70
CA PRO A 120 0.23 -2.91 -11.12
C PRO A 120 1.35 -2.89 -10.06
N LEU A 121 2.21 -3.91 -10.05
CA LEU A 121 3.43 -3.88 -9.23
C LEU A 121 4.46 -2.87 -9.76
N GLU A 122 4.46 -2.67 -11.08
CA GLU A 122 5.38 -1.78 -11.79
C GLU A 122 4.70 -1.24 -13.05
N GLU A 123 4.83 0.07 -13.28
CA GLU A 123 4.41 0.76 -14.49
C GLU A 123 5.56 1.70 -14.89
N GLY A 124 6.39 1.26 -15.85
CA GLY A 124 7.67 1.90 -16.12
C GLY A 124 8.60 1.84 -14.91
N SER A 125 9.09 2.98 -14.44
CA SER A 125 9.91 3.07 -13.22
C SER A 125 9.10 3.26 -11.94
N VAL A 126 7.77 3.33 -12.04
CA VAL A 126 6.91 3.69 -10.91
C VAL A 126 6.31 2.43 -10.29
N ARG A 127 6.38 2.35 -8.95
CA ARG A 127 5.89 1.20 -8.16
C ARG A 127 4.76 1.69 -7.23
N PRO A 128 3.47 1.55 -7.61
CA PRO A 128 2.34 2.20 -6.93
C PRO A 128 1.99 1.73 -5.51
N THR A 129 2.53 0.60 -5.07
CA THR A 129 2.24 0.05 -3.73
C THR A 129 3.50 -0.29 -2.93
N GLN A 130 4.63 -0.53 -3.61
CA GLN A 130 5.85 -1.03 -2.99
C GLN A 130 6.38 -0.08 -1.91
N GLY A 131 6.69 -0.63 -0.73
CA GLY A 131 7.27 0.13 0.39
C GLY A 131 6.30 1.07 1.11
N ARG A 132 5.01 1.08 0.75
CA ARG A 132 3.94 1.80 1.48
C ARG A 132 3.40 0.96 2.62
N THR A 133 2.89 1.60 3.67
CA THR A 133 2.28 0.87 4.80
C THR A 133 0.86 0.42 4.48
N LEU A 134 0.37 -0.61 5.16
CA LEU A 134 -0.98 -1.13 4.96
C LEU A 134 -1.62 -1.55 6.28
N ALA A 135 -2.85 -1.08 6.54
CA ALA A 135 -3.76 -1.66 7.51
C ALA A 135 -4.89 -2.42 6.82
N VAL A 136 -5.25 -3.59 7.34
CA VAL A 136 -6.33 -4.44 6.81
C VAL A 136 -7.47 -4.54 7.82
N MET A 137 -8.69 -4.45 7.31
CA MET A 137 -9.90 -4.47 8.11
C MET A 137 -11.00 -5.27 7.41
N GLN A 138 -11.87 -5.91 8.18
CA GLN A 138 -13.07 -6.55 7.65
C GLN A 138 -14.32 -6.27 8.48
N VAL A 139 -15.46 -6.46 7.83
CA VAL A 139 -16.78 -6.51 8.49
C VAL A 139 -17.47 -7.84 8.15
N CYS A 140 -18.15 -8.42 9.15
CA CYS A 140 -18.93 -9.64 9.00
C CYS A 140 -20.41 -9.35 9.28
N GLY A 141 -21.31 -10.00 8.53
CA GLY A 141 -22.74 -10.01 8.87
C GLY A 141 -23.09 -10.97 10.03
N GLY A 142 -22.28 -12.02 10.21
CA GLY A 142 -22.44 -13.05 11.24
C GLY A 142 -21.38 -12.98 12.33
N SER A 143 -21.12 -14.13 12.96
CA SER A 143 -20.05 -14.28 13.97
C SER A 143 -18.68 -13.84 13.45
N GLN A 144 -17.76 -13.58 14.38
CA GLN A 144 -16.43 -13.12 14.04
C GLN A 144 -15.69 -14.15 13.17
N SER A 145 -14.98 -13.63 12.18
CA SER A 145 -14.12 -14.38 11.27
C SER A 145 -12.89 -13.54 10.95
N PHE A 146 -11.84 -14.17 10.41
CA PHE A 146 -10.61 -13.51 9.99
C PHE A 146 -10.21 -13.86 8.55
N ASN A 147 -11.07 -14.56 7.81
CA ASN A 147 -10.74 -15.04 6.47
C ASN A 147 -10.32 -13.90 5.54
N VAL A 148 -11.05 -12.78 5.58
CA VAL A 148 -10.81 -11.62 4.71
C VAL A 148 -9.51 -10.93 5.10
N VAL A 149 -9.31 -10.57 6.37
CA VAL A 149 -8.06 -9.88 6.78
C VAL A 149 -6.82 -10.75 6.58
N ASN A 150 -6.94 -12.07 6.72
CA ASN A 150 -5.86 -13.00 6.39
C ASN A 150 -5.54 -12.96 4.89
N ALA A 151 -6.56 -13.03 4.03
CA ALA A 151 -6.36 -12.92 2.58
C ALA A 151 -5.82 -11.54 2.17
N LEU A 152 -6.29 -10.45 2.78
CA LEU A 152 -5.80 -9.10 2.52
C LEU A 152 -4.34 -8.92 2.96
N ARG A 153 -3.93 -9.51 4.08
CA ARG A 153 -2.53 -9.50 4.55
C ARG A 153 -1.61 -10.22 3.57
N VAL A 154 -2.08 -11.37 3.07
CA VAL A 154 -1.40 -12.10 1.99
C VAL A 154 -1.31 -11.22 0.74
N LEU A 155 -2.41 -10.58 0.30
CA LEU A 155 -2.38 -9.64 -0.83
C LEU A 155 -1.41 -8.47 -0.59
N GLY A 156 -1.38 -7.89 0.60
CA GLY A 156 -0.45 -6.81 0.97
C GLY A 156 1.02 -7.21 0.79
N ARG A 157 1.37 -8.46 1.15
CA ARG A 157 2.69 -9.05 0.89
C ARG A 157 2.98 -9.13 -0.61
N TRP A 158 2.02 -9.58 -1.42
CA TRP A 158 2.16 -9.62 -2.88
C TRP A 158 2.38 -8.21 -3.46
N MET A 159 1.66 -7.21 -2.94
CA MET A 159 1.81 -5.80 -3.32
C MET A 159 3.07 -5.13 -2.73
N ARG A 160 3.95 -5.90 -2.05
CA ARG A 160 5.20 -5.44 -1.42
C ARG A 160 4.98 -4.29 -0.42
N MET A 161 3.85 -4.31 0.29
CA MET A 161 3.48 -3.33 1.30
C MET A 161 3.94 -3.76 2.69
N VAL A 162 4.24 -2.80 3.55
CA VAL A 162 4.51 -3.00 4.99
C VAL A 162 3.17 -3.12 5.71
N THR A 163 2.65 -4.34 5.79
CA THR A 163 1.35 -4.58 6.45
C THR A 163 1.54 -4.59 7.97
N ILE A 164 0.95 -3.62 8.66
CA ILE A 164 1.09 -3.46 10.11
C ILE A 164 0.55 -4.70 10.86
N PRO A 165 1.07 -5.02 12.05
CA PRO A 165 0.66 -6.22 12.77
C PRO A 165 -0.81 -6.18 13.20
N ASN A 166 -1.31 -5.03 13.66
CA ASN A 166 -2.68 -4.91 14.15
C ASN A 166 -3.70 -4.89 12.99
N GLN A 167 -4.92 -5.36 13.26
CA GLN A 167 -6.01 -5.45 12.27
C GLN A 167 -7.38 -5.42 12.95
N SER A 168 -8.42 -5.07 12.18
CA SER A 168 -9.80 -5.02 12.69
C SER A 168 -10.70 -6.04 12.01
N SER A 169 -11.51 -6.75 12.78
CA SER A 169 -12.59 -7.62 12.30
C SER A 169 -13.84 -7.41 13.13
N VAL A 170 -14.81 -6.68 12.58
CA VAL A 170 -16.06 -6.32 13.25
C VAL A 170 -17.12 -7.37 12.94
N ALA A 171 -17.49 -8.15 13.96
CA ALA A 171 -18.55 -9.15 13.85
C ALA A 171 -19.94 -8.50 13.91
N LYS A 172 -20.95 -9.16 13.34
CA LYS A 172 -22.36 -8.71 13.34
C LYS A 172 -22.47 -7.20 13.12
N ALA A 173 -21.78 -6.67 12.10
CA ALA A 173 -21.52 -5.23 11.99
C ALA A 173 -22.79 -4.37 12.01
N TRP A 174 -23.94 -4.91 11.62
CA TRP A 174 -25.23 -4.25 11.73
C TRP A 174 -25.65 -3.85 13.16
N GLN A 175 -25.09 -4.48 14.20
CA GLN A 175 -25.31 -4.10 15.61
C GLN A 175 -24.41 -2.95 16.06
N GLU A 176 -23.25 -2.81 15.41
CA GLU A 176 -22.16 -1.90 15.81
C GLU A 176 -22.26 -0.50 15.22
N PHE A 177 -23.23 -0.26 14.33
CA PHE A 177 -23.52 1.06 13.79
C PHE A 177 -24.90 1.54 14.23
N ASP A 178 -25.05 2.84 14.46
CA ASP A 178 -26.33 3.50 14.71
C ASP A 178 -27.06 3.86 13.42
N ASP A 179 -28.22 4.51 13.56
CA ASP A 179 -29.12 4.86 12.45
C ASP A 179 -28.51 5.96 11.56
N GLU A 180 -27.66 6.82 12.14
CA GLU A 180 -26.85 7.81 11.43
C GLU A 180 -25.63 7.19 10.71
N GLY A 181 -25.39 5.89 10.90
CA GLY A 181 -24.30 5.15 10.30
C GLY A 181 -22.94 5.42 10.93
N ARG A 182 -22.91 5.90 12.18
CA ARG A 182 -21.72 6.03 13.02
C ARG A 182 -21.49 4.75 13.81
N MET A 183 -20.23 4.41 14.02
CA MET A 183 -19.89 3.25 14.84
C MET A 183 -20.10 3.56 16.32
N LYS A 184 -20.79 2.67 17.03
CA LYS A 184 -21.07 2.78 18.46
C LYS A 184 -19.78 2.56 19.27
N PRO A 185 -19.70 3.10 20.51
CA PRO A 185 -18.63 2.75 21.43
C PRO A 185 -18.65 1.26 21.74
N SER A 186 -17.57 0.56 21.40
CA SER A 186 -17.39 -0.87 21.69
C SER A 186 -15.92 -1.25 21.60
N ALA A 187 -15.57 -2.45 22.06
CA ALA A 187 -14.22 -2.99 21.91
C ALA A 187 -13.78 -3.09 20.42
N TYR A 188 -14.73 -3.17 19.49
CA TYR A 188 -14.43 -3.10 18.06
C TYR A 188 -13.98 -1.69 17.66
N TYR A 189 -14.62 -0.64 18.18
CA TYR A 189 -14.22 0.74 17.90
C TYR A 189 -12.84 1.04 18.50
N ASP A 190 -12.58 0.62 19.73
CA ASP A 190 -11.25 0.76 20.37
C ASP A 190 -10.16 0.10 19.51
N ARG A 191 -10.43 -1.10 18.99
CA ARG A 191 -9.52 -1.76 18.04
C ARG A 191 -9.31 -0.96 16.75
N VAL A 192 -10.34 -0.31 16.22
CA VAL A 192 -10.19 0.55 15.03
C VAL A 192 -9.28 1.74 15.35
N VAL A 193 -9.42 2.34 16.54
CA VAL A 193 -8.51 3.40 17.01
C VAL A 193 -7.06 2.90 17.05
N ASP A 194 -6.80 1.74 17.69
CA ASP A 194 -5.46 1.17 17.77
C ASP A 194 -4.84 0.94 16.38
N VAL A 195 -5.62 0.41 15.43
CA VAL A 195 -5.16 0.11 14.08
C VAL A 195 -4.82 1.39 13.30
N MET A 196 -5.64 2.45 13.43
CA MET A 196 -5.36 3.74 12.77
C MET A 196 -4.18 4.46 13.41
N GLU A 197 -4.05 4.40 14.73
CA GLU A 197 -2.91 4.96 15.46
C GLU A 197 -1.60 4.27 15.05
N GLU A 198 -1.60 2.94 15.04
CA GLU A 198 -0.46 2.13 14.61
C GLU A 198 -0.10 2.40 13.14
N LEU A 199 -1.10 2.51 12.25
CA LEU A 199 -0.85 2.83 10.84
C LEU A 199 -0.10 4.16 10.70
N VAL A 200 -0.55 5.23 11.36
CA VAL A 200 0.11 6.55 11.29
C VAL A 200 1.55 6.48 11.80
N LYS A 201 1.77 5.81 12.94
CA LYS A 201 3.12 5.60 13.51
C LYS A 201 4.04 4.90 12.52
N PHE A 202 3.58 3.80 11.90
CA PHE A 202 4.37 3.07 10.91
C PHE A 202 4.56 3.87 9.62
N THR A 203 3.56 4.62 9.15
CA THR A 203 3.71 5.46 7.95
C THR A 203 4.77 6.53 8.16
N LEU A 204 4.78 7.20 9.32
CA LEU A 204 5.81 8.17 9.68
C LEU A 204 7.20 7.53 9.74
N LEU A 205 7.30 6.30 10.23
CA LEU A 205 8.55 5.55 10.28
C LEU A 205 9.06 5.16 8.88
N VAL A 206 8.17 4.81 7.95
CA VAL A 206 8.54 4.23 6.64
C VAL A 206 8.73 5.28 5.54
N ARG A 207 7.87 6.31 5.43
CA ARG A 207 7.74 7.19 4.24
C ARG A 207 8.99 7.96 3.80
N GLY A 208 9.95 8.19 4.70
CA GLY A 208 11.23 8.86 4.38
C GLY A 208 12.34 7.91 3.94
N ARG A 209 12.09 6.59 4.00
CA ARG A 209 13.13 5.55 3.87
C ARG A 209 12.79 4.49 2.82
N SER A 210 11.62 4.58 2.18
CA SER A 210 11.11 3.55 1.27
C SER A 210 12.10 3.22 0.16
N ASP A 211 12.82 4.20 -0.40
CA ASP A 211 13.81 3.98 -1.46
C ASP A 211 14.95 3.06 -0.99
N TYR A 212 15.47 3.29 0.22
CA TYR A 212 16.49 2.43 0.81
C TYR A 212 15.94 1.07 1.22
N LEU A 213 14.74 1.03 1.83
CA LEU A 213 14.10 -0.22 2.27
C LEU A 213 13.78 -1.16 1.10
N VAL A 214 13.66 -0.64 -0.12
CA VAL A 214 13.36 -1.41 -1.32
C VAL A 214 14.55 -1.58 -2.26
N ASP A 215 15.72 -1.08 -1.88
CA ASP A 215 16.98 -1.30 -2.60
C ASP A 215 17.51 -2.72 -2.30
N ARG A 216 17.22 -3.65 -3.21
CA ARG A 216 17.47 -5.08 -3.03
C ARG A 216 18.82 -5.49 -3.61
N TYR A 217 19.52 -6.35 -2.86
CA TYR A 217 20.75 -7.02 -3.32
C TYR A 217 20.60 -7.64 -4.71
N SER A 218 19.50 -8.34 -4.98
CA SER A 218 19.27 -9.00 -6.29
C SER A 218 19.14 -8.00 -7.44
N GLU A 219 18.55 -6.82 -7.19
CA GLU A 219 18.43 -5.75 -8.20
C GLU A 219 19.79 -5.12 -8.47
N ARG A 220 20.58 -4.82 -7.41
CA ARG A 220 21.96 -4.32 -7.56
C ARG A 220 22.88 -5.32 -8.27
N LYS A 221 22.79 -6.60 -7.91
CA LYS A 221 23.53 -7.68 -8.58
C LYS A 221 23.19 -7.72 -10.08
N GLY A 222 21.91 -7.71 -10.43
CA GLY A 222 21.48 -7.72 -11.83
C GLY A 222 21.97 -6.51 -12.62
N ALA A 223 21.99 -5.31 -12.00
CA ALA A 223 22.53 -4.10 -12.62
C ALA A 223 24.03 -4.20 -12.91
N ILE A 224 24.81 -4.76 -11.99
CA ILE A 224 26.25 -5.01 -12.19
C ILE A 224 26.48 -5.99 -13.33
N GLU A 225 25.72 -7.09 -13.38
CA GLU A 225 25.81 -8.08 -14.45
C GLU A 225 25.45 -7.48 -15.82
N ALA A 226 24.39 -6.66 -15.87
CA ALA A 226 23.98 -5.97 -17.10
C ALA A 226 25.04 -4.96 -17.57
N ALA A 227 25.63 -4.19 -16.66
CA ALA A 227 26.69 -3.24 -16.98
C ALA A 227 27.96 -3.95 -17.52
N ALA A 228 28.34 -5.07 -16.92
CA ALA A 228 29.46 -5.89 -17.40
C ALA A 228 29.19 -6.45 -18.81
N LEU A 229 27.97 -6.90 -19.08
CA LEU A 229 27.56 -7.39 -20.40
C LEU A 229 27.57 -6.27 -21.45
N ALA A 230 27.06 -5.08 -21.12
CA ALA A 230 27.04 -3.93 -22.01
C ALA A 230 28.47 -3.46 -22.36
N ALA A 231 29.36 -3.40 -21.38
CA ALA A 231 30.77 -3.09 -21.57
C ALA A 231 31.47 -4.12 -22.47
N ALA A 232 31.19 -5.41 -22.27
CA ALA A 232 31.74 -6.49 -23.11
C ALA A 232 31.18 -6.46 -24.55
N ALA A 233 29.95 -5.99 -24.74
CA ALA A 233 29.32 -5.84 -26.05
C ALA A 233 29.75 -4.57 -26.81
N GLY A 234 30.59 -3.71 -26.21
CA GLY A 234 31.07 -2.47 -26.84
C GLY A 234 30.01 -1.37 -26.96
N VAL A 235 28.91 -1.46 -26.23
CA VAL A 235 27.88 -0.43 -26.17
C VAL A 235 28.28 0.59 -25.12
N VAL A 236 29.14 1.53 -25.48
CA VAL A 236 29.43 2.72 -24.67
C VAL A 236 28.46 3.81 -25.13
N GLU A 237 27.56 4.26 -24.26
CA GLU A 237 26.85 5.53 -24.49
C GLU A 237 27.90 6.62 -24.62
N THR A 238 28.06 7.13 -25.83
CA THR A 238 28.84 8.35 -26.08
C THR A 238 28.01 9.50 -25.55
N VAL A 239 28.32 9.93 -24.33
CA VAL A 239 27.88 11.23 -23.83
C VAL A 239 28.54 12.27 -24.75
N PHE A 240 27.78 12.80 -25.70
CA PHE A 240 28.19 13.96 -26.47
C PHE A 240 28.25 15.14 -25.50
N ASN A 241 29.45 15.49 -25.06
CA ASN A 241 29.71 16.80 -24.49
C ASN A 241 29.67 17.80 -25.65
N GLU A 242 28.58 18.58 -25.73
CA GLU A 242 28.55 19.82 -26.50
C GLU A 242 29.35 20.89 -25.73
N GLU A 243 30.67 20.84 -25.81
CA GLU A 243 31.52 22.02 -25.61
C GLU A 243 32.64 21.97 -26.65
N GLU A 244 32.45 22.76 -27.72
CA GLU A 244 33.44 23.49 -28.52
C GLU A 244 33.00 23.55 -30.00
N SER A 245 32.28 24.61 -30.36
CA SER A 245 32.63 25.37 -31.57
C SER A 245 31.98 26.77 -31.58
N ALA A 246 32.86 27.76 -31.68
CA ALA A 246 32.68 29.17 -32.07
C ALA A 246 32.06 30.15 -31.06
#